data_AF-N4VAE5-F1
#
_entry.id   AF-N4VAE5-F1
#
_cell.length_a   1.000
_cell.length_b   1.000
_cell.length_c   1.000
_cell.angle_alpha   90.00
_cell.angle_beta   90.00
_cell.angle_gamma   90.00
#
_symmetry.space_group_name_H-M   'P 1'
#
loop_
_entity.id
_entity.type
_entity.pdbx_description
1 polymer ?
#
loop_
_entity_poly.entity_id
_entity_poly.type
_entity_poly.pdbx_seq_one_letter_code
_entity_poly.pdbx_strand_id
1 'polypeptide(L)'
;MKVFFLIWSTGMLTLSLAVPAVDNSKRDLQSLQPAQGAFTSISVAASNLDLAVRSVTGDPATAQALTPAVMSLESALTQAQNNTQGLQPLSISDAIVLQQSVDTLSKSIKIMVMSTMLQRTTLDQLNMTPMILQSFRNQNMLSGGLGQITLSKLPPETLNGAQSAFAGATGSLNMGITTLSNPPLAMPLSPMVPAPPAVPIPAPPPAAPAPAPAVPAPAPAPAPAPAPAVPAMSSADAALLAQLLNRRVRRGRQA
;
A
#
# COMPACT_ATOMS: atom_id res chain seq x y z
N MET A 1 12.90 29.92 2.72
CA MET A 1 14.30 30.11 3.19
C MET A 1 15.25 29.61 2.12
N LYS A 2 16.38 30.30 1.93
CA LYS A 2 17.50 29.88 1.06
C LYS A 2 18.55 29.17 1.92
N VAL A 3 19.56 28.42 1.43
CA VAL A 3 19.92 27.58 0.24
C VAL A 3 21.29 26.98 0.67
N PHE A 4 21.71 25.78 0.18
CA PHE A 4 23.09 25.45 -0.25
C PHE A 4 23.38 23.92 -0.28
N PHE A 5 23.87 23.44 -1.45
CA PHE A 5 24.98 22.48 -1.69
C PHE A 5 24.94 21.08 -1.00
N LEU A 6 25.46 20.00 -1.58
CA LEU A 6 26.78 19.89 -2.22
C LEU A 6 26.80 18.92 -3.40
N ILE A 7 27.47 19.33 -4.47
CA ILE A 7 27.94 18.47 -5.56
C ILE A 7 29.06 17.56 -5.01
N TRP A 8 29.00 16.25 -5.25
CA TRP A 8 30.21 15.43 -5.29
C TRP A 8 30.19 14.50 -6.51
N SER A 9 31.09 14.79 -7.43
CA SER A 9 31.37 13.99 -8.62
C SER A 9 32.89 13.91 -8.78
N THR A 10 33.35 12.84 -9.41
CA THR A 10 34.76 12.47 -9.68
C THR A 10 35.51 11.71 -8.57
N GLY A 11 35.73 10.42 -8.84
CA GLY A 11 36.67 9.53 -8.15
C GLY A 11 36.82 8.26 -8.99
N MET A 12 37.88 8.18 -9.80
CA MET A 12 38.08 7.13 -10.81
C MET A 12 38.91 5.94 -10.28
N LEU A 13 38.69 4.77 -10.92
CA LEU A 13 39.64 3.64 -11.05
C LEU A 13 40.09 2.89 -9.78
N THR A 14 39.71 1.60 -9.65
CA THR A 14 40.63 0.47 -9.93
C THR A 14 39.98 -0.92 -9.88
N LEU A 15 40.52 -1.82 -10.73
CA LEU A 15 40.44 -3.29 -10.79
C LEU A 15 39.06 -3.99 -10.92
N SER A 16 38.80 -4.44 -12.14
CA SER A 16 37.82 -5.49 -12.46
C SER A 16 38.32 -6.87 -12.02
N LEU A 17 37.59 -7.54 -11.12
CA LEU A 17 37.47 -8.99 -11.16
C LEU A 17 36.15 -9.32 -11.87
N ALA A 18 36.24 -9.98 -13.03
CA ALA A 18 35.10 -10.30 -13.87
C ALA A 18 34.26 -11.45 -13.28
N VAL A 19 33.50 -11.15 -12.23
CA VAL A 19 32.32 -11.94 -11.85
C VAL A 19 31.23 -11.67 -12.91
N PRO A 20 30.48 -12.66 -13.39
CA PRO A 20 29.43 -12.46 -14.39
C PRO A 20 28.22 -11.68 -13.82
N ALA A 21 28.34 -10.36 -13.76
CA ALA A 21 27.37 -9.44 -13.15
C ALA A 21 26.15 -9.11 -14.03
N VAL A 22 26.06 -9.66 -15.24
CA VAL A 22 25.11 -9.22 -16.28
C VAL A 22 23.68 -9.75 -16.06
N ASP A 23 23.51 -10.79 -15.23
CA ASP A 23 22.23 -11.49 -15.03
C ASP A 23 21.56 -11.27 -13.67
N ASN A 24 22.26 -10.67 -12.69
CA ASN A 24 21.67 -10.38 -11.38
C ASN A 24 20.77 -9.14 -11.42
N SER A 25 21.23 -8.01 -11.96
CA SER A 25 20.47 -6.75 -11.92
C SER A 25 19.11 -6.80 -12.63
N LYS A 26 18.94 -7.67 -13.64
CA LYS A 26 17.63 -7.91 -14.29
C LYS A 26 16.72 -8.82 -13.47
N ARG A 27 17.27 -9.78 -12.73
CA ARG A 27 16.52 -10.61 -11.77
C ARG A 27 16.08 -9.81 -10.55
N ASP A 28 16.95 -8.92 -10.06
CA ASP A 28 16.74 -8.14 -8.85
C ASP A 28 15.49 -7.25 -8.96
N LEU A 29 15.43 -6.43 -10.02
CA LEU A 29 14.29 -5.56 -10.32
C LEU A 29 12.97 -6.35 -10.46
N GLN A 30 12.99 -7.50 -11.14
CA GLN A 30 11.80 -8.35 -11.28
C GLN A 30 11.33 -8.96 -9.95
N SER A 31 12.25 -9.20 -9.00
CA SER A 31 11.91 -9.75 -7.68
C SER A 31 11.29 -8.70 -6.75
N LEU A 32 11.65 -7.43 -6.89
CA LEU A 32 11.23 -6.36 -5.98
C LEU A 32 9.89 -5.71 -6.31
N GLN A 33 9.54 -5.62 -7.59
CA GLN A 33 8.24 -5.09 -8.02
C GLN A 33 7.03 -5.75 -7.33
N PRO A 34 6.92 -7.09 -7.16
CA PRO A 34 5.80 -7.69 -6.45
C PRO A 34 5.79 -7.37 -4.95
N ALA A 35 6.95 -7.13 -4.32
CA ALA A 35 7.03 -6.72 -2.92
C ALA A 35 6.57 -5.26 -2.74
N GLN A 36 7.19 -4.31 -3.45
CA GLN A 36 6.84 -2.89 -3.39
C GLN A 36 5.37 -2.64 -3.78
N GLY A 37 4.88 -3.33 -4.81
CA GLY A 37 3.47 -3.30 -5.20
C GLY A 37 2.54 -3.79 -4.09
N ALA A 38 2.92 -4.83 -3.35
CA ALA A 38 2.12 -5.33 -2.24
C ALA A 38 2.11 -4.37 -1.03
N PHE A 39 3.25 -3.79 -0.63
CA PHE A 39 3.27 -2.77 0.43
C PHE A 39 2.45 -1.53 0.05
N THR A 40 2.49 -1.13 -1.22
CA THR A 40 1.63 -0.06 -1.77
C THR A 40 0.15 -0.44 -1.67
N SER A 41 -0.21 -1.67 -2.07
CA SER A 41 -1.58 -2.20 -1.98
C SER A 41 -2.11 -2.22 -0.53
N ILE A 42 -1.30 -2.67 0.45
CA ILE A 42 -1.65 -2.61 1.87
C ILE A 42 -1.87 -1.15 2.30
N SER A 43 -0.98 -0.23 1.93
CA SER A 43 -1.11 1.19 2.30
C SER A 43 -2.37 1.83 1.73
N VAL A 44 -2.77 1.48 0.50
CA VAL A 44 -4.02 1.93 -0.11
C VAL A 44 -5.22 1.32 0.60
N ALA A 45 -5.21 0.02 0.87
CA ALA A 45 -6.31 -0.67 1.56
C ALA A 45 -6.49 -0.18 3.00
N ALA A 46 -5.41 0.08 3.74
CA ALA A 46 -5.45 0.68 5.07
C ALA A 46 -5.98 2.12 5.05
N SER A 47 -5.63 2.90 4.01
CA SER A 47 -6.18 4.25 3.81
C SER A 47 -7.68 4.21 3.46
N ASN A 48 -8.12 3.24 2.65
CA ASN A 48 -9.53 3.03 2.35
C ASN A 48 -10.31 2.60 3.60
N LEU A 49 -9.71 1.80 4.48
CA LEU A 49 -10.31 1.44 5.77
C LEU A 49 -10.37 2.64 6.73
N ASP A 50 -9.34 3.50 6.81
CA ASP A 50 -9.40 4.77 7.55
C ASP A 50 -10.57 5.65 7.06
N LEU A 51 -10.69 5.83 5.74
CA LEU A 51 -11.77 6.62 5.15
C LEU A 51 -13.14 6.00 5.44
N ALA A 52 -13.29 4.68 5.30
CA ALA A 52 -14.54 3.98 5.62
C ALA A 52 -14.91 4.14 7.10
N VAL A 53 -13.99 3.91 8.02
CA VAL A 53 -14.16 4.13 9.47
C VAL A 53 -14.57 5.56 9.76
N ARG A 54 -13.88 6.55 9.19
CA ARG A 54 -14.18 7.97 9.42
C ARG A 54 -15.51 8.41 8.80
N SER A 55 -15.95 7.76 7.72
CA SER A 55 -17.26 8.02 7.09
C SER A 55 -18.45 7.44 7.87
N VAL A 56 -18.21 6.55 8.84
CA VAL A 56 -19.28 5.97 9.66
C VAL A 56 -19.92 7.03 10.56
N THR A 57 -21.25 7.06 10.53
CA THR A 57 -22.11 7.91 11.35
C THR A 57 -23.14 7.03 12.07
N GLY A 58 -24.11 7.61 12.78
CA GLY A 58 -25.20 6.83 13.38
C GLY A 58 -26.13 6.11 12.38
N ASP A 59 -25.96 6.34 11.07
CA ASP A 59 -26.74 5.69 10.02
C ASP A 59 -26.07 4.38 9.53
N PRO A 60 -26.76 3.21 9.61
CA PRO A 60 -26.22 1.92 9.16
C PRO A 60 -25.94 1.84 7.65
N ALA A 61 -26.41 2.77 6.81
CA ALA A 61 -26.00 2.86 5.42
C ALA A 61 -24.51 3.24 5.29
N THR A 62 -23.99 4.08 6.18
CA THR A 62 -22.58 4.51 6.15
C THR A 62 -21.60 3.37 6.50
N ALA A 63 -22.06 2.40 7.28
CA ALA A 63 -21.32 1.20 7.64
C ALA A 63 -21.03 0.25 6.46
N GLN A 64 -21.77 0.34 5.34
CA GLN A 64 -21.64 -0.60 4.22
C GLN A 64 -20.24 -0.60 3.59
N ALA A 65 -19.50 0.51 3.68
CA ALA A 65 -18.14 0.63 3.17
C ALA A 65 -17.08 -0.11 4.01
N LEU A 66 -17.35 -0.42 5.29
CA LEU A 66 -16.37 -1.04 6.19
C LEU A 66 -16.02 -2.48 5.79
N THR A 67 -17.02 -3.31 5.53
CA THR A 67 -16.81 -4.73 5.17
C THR A 67 -15.88 -4.93 3.96
N PRO A 68 -16.11 -4.29 2.79
CA PRO A 68 -15.20 -4.43 1.66
C PRO A 68 -13.82 -3.81 1.92
N ALA A 69 -13.71 -2.73 2.70
CA ALA A 69 -12.43 -2.14 3.06
C ALA A 69 -11.58 -3.08 3.96
N VAL A 70 -12.21 -3.70 4.96
CA VAL A 70 -11.61 -4.75 5.80
C VAL A 70 -11.11 -5.92 4.93
N MET A 71 -11.98 -6.47 4.08
CA MET A 71 -11.63 -7.60 3.21
C MET A 71 -10.49 -7.24 2.23
N SER A 72 -10.47 -6.01 1.70
CA SER A 72 -9.40 -5.52 0.84
C SER A 72 -8.04 -5.47 1.57
N LEU A 73 -8.02 -5.08 2.84
CA LEU A 73 -6.79 -4.99 3.63
C LEU A 73 -6.25 -6.38 4.00
N GLU A 74 -7.13 -7.30 4.38
CA GLU A 74 -6.75 -8.69 4.68
C GLU A 74 -6.25 -9.43 3.43
N SER A 75 -6.89 -9.19 2.28
CA SER A 75 -6.42 -9.66 0.96
C SER A 75 -5.04 -9.09 0.60
N ALA A 76 -4.83 -7.78 0.74
CA ALA A 76 -3.55 -7.14 0.46
C ALA A 76 -2.42 -7.64 1.37
N LEU A 77 -2.68 -7.86 2.67
CA LEU A 77 -1.73 -8.45 3.62
C LEU A 77 -1.39 -9.90 3.24
N THR A 78 -2.37 -10.71 2.87
CA THR A 78 -2.18 -12.10 2.43
C THR A 78 -1.36 -12.17 1.15
N GLN A 79 -1.67 -11.31 0.16
CA GLN A 79 -0.91 -11.19 -1.07
C GLN A 79 0.53 -10.74 -0.81
N ALA A 80 0.74 -9.80 0.13
CA ALA A 80 2.08 -9.37 0.52
C ALA A 80 2.91 -10.49 1.14
N GLN A 81 2.33 -11.33 2.00
CA GLN A 81 3.04 -12.51 2.53
C GLN A 81 3.48 -13.43 1.39
N ASN A 82 2.55 -13.82 0.50
CA ASN A 82 2.84 -14.70 -0.63
C ASN A 82 3.93 -14.13 -1.54
N ASN A 83 3.86 -12.84 -1.86
CA ASN A 83 4.87 -12.14 -2.66
C ASN A 83 6.23 -12.07 -1.94
N THR A 84 6.26 -11.94 -0.62
CA THR A 84 7.50 -11.79 0.16
C THR A 84 8.20 -13.14 0.42
N GLN A 85 7.46 -14.24 0.55
CA GLN A 85 8.04 -15.58 0.77
C GLN A 85 9.00 -15.99 -0.35
N GLY A 86 8.61 -15.74 -1.61
CA GLY A 86 9.39 -16.06 -2.81
C GLY A 86 10.60 -15.18 -3.09
N LEU A 87 10.84 -14.12 -2.30
CA LEU A 87 11.95 -13.20 -2.53
C LEU A 87 13.31 -13.83 -2.24
N GLN A 88 14.32 -13.41 -3.00
CA GLN A 88 15.73 -13.59 -2.61
C GLN A 88 16.12 -12.52 -1.56
N PRO A 89 17.29 -12.64 -0.91
CA PRO A 89 17.80 -11.58 -0.03
C PRO A 89 17.90 -10.25 -0.79
N LEU A 90 17.41 -9.17 -0.15
CA LEU A 90 17.33 -7.84 -0.74
C LEU A 90 18.70 -7.15 -0.79
N SER A 91 18.94 -6.37 -1.84
CA SER A 91 20.07 -5.43 -1.88
C SER A 91 19.90 -4.31 -0.83
N ILE A 92 20.99 -3.66 -0.42
CA ILE A 92 20.96 -2.54 0.53
C ILE A 92 20.11 -1.37 -0.02
N SER A 93 20.24 -1.07 -1.31
CA SER A 93 19.48 0.01 -1.98
C SER A 93 17.97 -0.25 -1.90
N ASP A 94 17.58 -1.50 -2.10
CA ASP A 94 16.18 -1.91 -2.15
C ASP A 94 15.57 -2.05 -0.76
N ALA A 95 16.38 -2.49 0.21
CA ALA A 95 16.05 -2.48 1.62
C ALA A 95 15.73 -1.06 2.13
N ILE A 96 16.42 -0.02 1.63
CA ILE A 96 16.13 1.39 1.96
C ILE A 96 14.78 1.84 1.39
N VAL A 97 14.47 1.50 0.12
CA VAL A 97 13.15 1.81 -0.48
C VAL A 97 12.02 1.06 0.23
N LEU A 98 12.28 -0.19 0.61
CA LEU A 98 11.35 -0.99 1.40
C LEU A 98 11.13 -0.38 2.79
N GLN A 99 12.18 0.09 3.46
CA GLN A 99 12.09 0.74 4.77
C GLN A 99 11.19 1.98 4.72
N GLN A 100 11.34 2.85 3.71
CA GLN A 100 10.47 4.02 3.52
C GLN A 100 8.99 3.63 3.31
N SER A 101 8.76 2.51 2.62
CA SER A 101 7.42 1.95 2.39
C SER A 101 6.80 1.42 3.70
N VAL A 102 7.60 0.70 4.52
CA VAL A 102 7.18 0.17 5.83
C VAL A 102 6.95 1.31 6.83
N ASP A 103 7.76 2.37 6.83
CA ASP A 103 7.54 3.58 7.65
C ASP A 103 6.22 4.28 7.30
N THR A 104 5.88 4.34 6.02
CA THR A 104 4.62 4.92 5.52
C THR A 104 3.43 4.05 5.93
N LEU A 105 3.55 2.73 5.78
CA LEU A 105 2.56 1.75 6.22
C LEU A 105 2.33 1.82 7.74
N SER A 106 3.39 1.89 8.54
CA SER A 106 3.31 1.96 10.01
C SER A 106 2.55 3.22 10.47
N LYS A 107 2.77 4.36 9.81
CA LYS A 107 1.98 5.59 10.02
C LYS A 107 0.51 5.43 9.61
N SER A 108 0.24 4.82 8.45
CA SER A 108 -1.12 4.56 7.96
C SER A 108 -1.91 3.68 8.93
N ILE A 109 -1.33 2.56 9.38
CA ILE A 109 -1.91 1.65 10.38
C ILE A 109 -2.20 2.40 11.69
N LYS A 110 -1.27 3.23 12.17
CA LYS A 110 -1.48 4.02 13.39
C LYS A 110 -2.64 5.01 13.25
N ILE A 111 -2.75 5.72 12.12
CA ILE A 111 -3.85 6.65 11.84
C ILE A 111 -5.18 5.89 11.80
N MET A 112 -5.25 4.80 11.03
CA MET A 112 -6.42 3.92 10.93
C MET A 112 -6.90 3.45 12.32
N VAL A 113 -6.00 2.95 13.17
CA VAL A 113 -6.36 2.52 14.53
C VAL A 113 -6.87 3.69 15.38
N MET A 114 -6.23 4.87 15.29
CA MET A 114 -6.70 6.07 16.00
C MET A 114 -8.09 6.49 15.53
N SER A 115 -8.37 6.49 14.23
CA SER A 115 -9.70 6.75 13.66
C SER A 115 -10.75 5.77 14.16
N THR A 116 -10.42 4.47 14.24
CA THR A 116 -11.33 3.45 14.79
C THR A 116 -11.61 3.68 16.27
N MET A 117 -10.61 4.08 17.06
CA MET A 117 -10.81 4.40 18.48
C MET A 117 -11.66 5.68 18.66
N LEU A 118 -11.51 6.69 17.79
CA LEU A 118 -12.34 7.89 17.81
C LEU A 118 -13.80 7.59 17.41
N GLN A 119 -14.01 6.70 16.43
CA GLN A 119 -15.34 6.28 15.97
C GLN A 119 -15.97 5.16 16.81
N ARG A 120 -15.31 4.75 17.90
CA ARG A 120 -15.74 3.62 18.73
C ARG A 120 -17.20 3.71 19.14
N THR A 121 -17.66 4.84 19.67
CA THR A 121 -19.04 5.00 20.15
C THR A 121 -20.06 4.76 19.03
N THR A 122 -19.75 5.21 17.82
CA THR A 122 -20.57 4.98 16.62
C THR A 122 -20.55 3.51 16.20
N LEU A 123 -19.37 2.88 16.21
CA LEU A 123 -19.20 1.45 15.89
C LEU A 123 -19.88 0.53 16.91
N ASP A 124 -19.90 0.92 18.19
CA ASP A 124 -20.62 0.23 19.27
C ASP A 124 -22.14 0.36 19.07
N GLN A 125 -22.66 1.56 18.72
CA GLN A 125 -24.08 1.78 18.40
C GLN A 125 -24.55 0.97 17.18
N LEU A 126 -23.70 0.83 16.16
CA LEU A 126 -23.97 0.02 14.98
C LEU A 126 -23.63 -1.48 15.15
N ASN A 127 -23.22 -1.92 16.35
CA ASN A 127 -22.80 -3.29 16.66
C ASN A 127 -21.69 -3.84 15.73
N MET A 128 -20.80 -2.97 15.24
CA MET A 128 -19.70 -3.31 14.33
C MET A 128 -18.37 -3.59 15.03
N THR A 129 -18.22 -3.12 16.28
CA THR A 129 -17.01 -3.33 17.08
C THR A 129 -16.52 -4.78 17.11
N PRO A 130 -17.37 -5.83 17.22
CA PRO A 130 -16.90 -7.23 17.17
C PRO A 130 -16.23 -7.61 15.84
N MET A 131 -16.72 -7.09 14.71
CA MET A 131 -16.17 -7.35 13.38
C MET A 131 -14.83 -6.64 13.19
N ILE A 132 -14.73 -5.38 13.60
CA ILE A 132 -13.47 -4.61 13.54
C ILE A 132 -12.42 -5.19 14.50
N LEU A 133 -12.82 -5.61 15.71
CA LEU A 133 -11.94 -6.28 16.68
C LEU A 133 -11.39 -7.61 16.11
N GLN A 134 -12.23 -8.40 15.45
CA GLN A 134 -11.80 -9.64 14.81
C GLN A 134 -10.84 -9.38 13.64
N SER A 135 -11.12 -8.35 12.82
CA SER A 135 -10.19 -7.97 11.75
C SER A 135 -8.86 -7.46 12.29
N PHE A 136 -8.83 -6.61 13.33
CA PHE A 136 -7.58 -6.17 13.93
C PHE A 136 -6.73 -7.35 14.46
N ARG A 137 -7.36 -8.38 15.04
CA ARG A 137 -6.66 -9.63 15.42
C ARG A 137 -6.07 -10.36 14.22
N ASN A 138 -6.83 -10.47 13.13
CA ASN A 138 -6.37 -11.09 11.88
C ASN A 138 -5.20 -10.30 11.26
N GLN A 139 -5.36 -8.99 11.11
CA GLN A 139 -4.33 -8.06 10.63
C GLN A 139 -3.06 -8.12 11.48
N ASN A 140 -3.17 -8.26 12.80
CA ASN A 140 -2.02 -8.36 13.72
C ASN A 140 -1.23 -9.66 13.49
N MET A 141 -1.93 -10.79 13.32
CA MET A 141 -1.32 -12.07 12.94
C MET A 141 -0.63 -11.96 11.58
N LEU A 142 -1.33 -11.42 10.57
CA LEU A 142 -0.82 -11.29 9.21
C LEU A 142 0.38 -10.33 9.12
N SER A 143 0.34 -9.21 9.84
CA SER A 143 1.44 -8.23 9.91
C SER A 143 2.65 -8.79 10.66
N GLY A 144 2.43 -9.58 11.72
CA GLY A 144 3.50 -10.29 12.42
C GLY A 144 4.22 -11.31 11.52
N GLY A 145 3.45 -12.13 10.79
CA GLY A 145 3.99 -13.07 9.81
C GLY A 145 4.73 -12.38 8.67
N LEU A 146 4.14 -11.32 8.09
CA LEU A 146 4.79 -10.51 7.05
C LEU A 146 6.10 -9.91 7.57
N GLY A 147 6.10 -9.32 8.77
CA GLY A 147 7.29 -8.76 9.40
C GLY A 147 8.42 -9.79 9.57
N GLN A 148 8.13 -10.99 10.06
CA GLN A 148 9.15 -12.05 10.18
C GLN A 148 9.71 -12.45 8.81
N ILE A 149 8.86 -12.63 7.80
CA ILE A 149 9.30 -12.99 6.44
C ILE A 149 10.15 -11.85 5.85
N THR A 150 9.70 -10.59 5.90
CA THR A 150 10.46 -9.43 5.41
C THR A 150 11.80 -9.28 6.11
N LEU A 151 11.84 -9.37 7.45
CA LEU A 151 13.08 -9.29 8.22
C LEU A 151 14.08 -10.39 7.86
N SER A 152 13.62 -11.60 7.52
CA SER A 152 14.50 -12.69 7.06
C SER A 152 15.16 -12.45 5.69
N LYS A 153 14.66 -11.48 4.91
CA LYS A 153 15.19 -11.11 3.58
C LYS A 153 16.03 -9.82 3.61
N LEU A 154 16.02 -9.09 4.71
CA LEU A 154 16.68 -7.77 4.81
C LEU A 154 18.15 -7.90 5.22
N PRO A 155 19.04 -7.06 4.67
CA PRO A 155 20.44 -7.02 5.08
C PRO A 155 20.61 -6.43 6.50
N PRO A 156 21.59 -6.90 7.30
CA PRO A 156 21.73 -6.58 8.73
C PRO A 156 21.67 -5.09 9.09
N GLU A 157 22.21 -4.25 8.20
CA GLU A 157 22.31 -2.79 8.32
C GLU A 157 20.93 -2.12 8.41
N THR A 158 19.90 -2.75 7.83
CA THR A 158 18.51 -2.21 7.78
C THR A 158 17.57 -2.85 8.80
N LEU A 159 17.99 -3.94 9.47
CA LEU A 159 17.14 -4.69 10.39
C LEU A 159 16.60 -3.84 11.52
N ASN A 160 17.42 -3.01 12.17
CA ASN A 160 16.98 -2.18 13.31
C ASN A 160 15.86 -1.19 12.92
N GLY A 161 15.94 -0.61 11.73
CA GLY A 161 14.92 0.31 11.21
C GLY A 161 13.61 -0.43 10.90
N ALA A 162 13.70 -1.52 10.13
CA ALA A 162 12.53 -2.32 9.77
C ALA A 162 11.85 -2.95 11.01
N GLN A 163 12.62 -3.49 11.96
CA GLN A 163 12.10 -4.02 13.22
C GLN A 163 11.32 -2.96 14.00
N SER A 164 11.86 -1.74 14.10
CA SER A 164 11.20 -0.63 14.78
C SER A 164 9.88 -0.24 14.11
N ALA A 165 9.86 -0.18 12.78
CA ALA A 165 8.67 0.19 12.00
C ALA A 165 7.57 -0.88 12.08
N PHE A 166 7.91 -2.18 11.98
CA PHE A 166 6.98 -3.29 12.18
C PHE A 166 6.49 -3.35 13.64
N ALA A 167 7.37 -3.17 14.63
CA ALA A 167 6.98 -3.12 16.04
C ALA A 167 6.00 -1.97 16.32
N GLY A 168 6.19 -0.80 15.70
CA GLY A 168 5.26 0.33 15.77
C GLY A 168 3.88 0.02 15.18
N ALA A 169 3.82 -0.70 14.06
CA ALA A 169 2.57 -1.12 13.42
C ALA A 169 1.82 -2.15 14.27
N THR A 170 2.49 -3.23 14.67
CA THR A 170 1.97 -4.29 15.56
C THR A 170 1.56 -3.72 16.92
N GLY A 171 2.35 -2.81 17.49
CA GLY A 171 2.01 -2.11 18.73
C GLY A 171 0.75 -1.25 18.61
N SER A 172 0.56 -0.57 17.47
CA SER A 172 -0.66 0.18 17.18
C SER A 172 -1.88 -0.74 17.06
N LEU A 173 -1.77 -1.84 16.31
CA LEU A 173 -2.85 -2.84 16.21
C LEU A 173 -3.21 -3.43 17.58
N ASN A 174 -2.21 -3.80 18.40
CA ASN A 174 -2.42 -4.28 19.77
C ASN A 174 -3.15 -3.24 20.67
N MET A 175 -2.83 -1.95 20.54
CA MET A 175 -3.55 -0.87 21.23
C MET A 175 -5.01 -0.78 20.77
N GLY A 176 -5.27 -0.94 19.47
CA GLY A 176 -6.62 -1.00 18.90
C GLY A 176 -7.40 -2.20 19.44
N ILE A 177 -6.81 -3.40 19.40
CA ILE A 177 -7.41 -4.64 19.92
C ILE A 177 -7.76 -4.46 21.40
N THR A 178 -6.82 -4.00 22.22
CA THR A 178 -7.00 -3.84 23.68
C THR A 178 -8.08 -2.81 24.00
N THR A 179 -8.10 -1.68 23.28
CA THR A 179 -9.13 -0.66 23.45
C THR A 179 -10.52 -1.21 23.10
N LEU A 180 -10.67 -1.84 21.93
CA LEU A 180 -11.96 -2.35 21.44
C LEU A 180 -12.44 -3.62 22.17
N SER A 181 -11.55 -4.40 22.79
CA SER A 181 -11.92 -5.60 23.54
C SER A 181 -12.46 -5.33 24.94
N ASN A 182 -12.10 -4.19 25.53
CA ASN A 182 -12.75 -3.74 26.76
C ASN A 182 -14.23 -3.46 26.49
N PRO A 183 -15.15 -3.63 27.46
CA PRO A 183 -16.54 -3.24 27.28
C PRO A 183 -16.63 -1.78 26.81
N PRO A 184 -17.67 -1.41 26.02
CA PRO A 184 -17.89 -0.01 25.68
C PRO A 184 -17.88 0.81 26.97
N LEU A 185 -17.24 1.98 26.93
CA LEU A 185 -17.40 2.96 27.99
C LEU A 185 -18.88 3.36 27.95
N ALA A 186 -19.66 2.69 28.80
CA ALA A 186 -20.99 3.12 29.18
C ALA A 186 -20.78 4.46 29.91
N MET A 187 -20.69 5.53 29.13
CA MET A 187 -20.96 6.86 29.64
C MET A 187 -22.35 6.72 30.28
N PRO A 188 -22.49 6.89 31.60
CA PRO A 188 -23.81 6.93 32.18
C PRO A 188 -24.58 7.98 31.40
N LEU A 189 -25.84 7.66 31.06
CA LEU A 189 -26.79 8.66 30.62
C LEU A 189 -27.05 9.59 31.81
N SER A 190 -26.09 10.48 32.08
CA SER A 190 -26.21 11.54 33.06
C SER A 190 -27.47 12.31 32.65
N PRO A 191 -28.48 12.41 33.54
CA PRO A 191 -29.71 13.09 33.19
C PRO A 191 -29.36 14.49 32.72
N MET A 192 -29.95 14.87 31.58
CA MET A 192 -29.72 16.13 30.87
C MET A 192 -29.75 17.31 31.84
N VAL A 193 -28.56 17.74 32.31
CA VAL A 193 -28.45 19.00 33.04
C VAL A 193 -28.79 20.09 32.02
N PRO A 194 -29.81 20.93 32.27
CA PRO A 194 -30.20 21.96 31.31
C PRO A 194 -28.99 22.84 30.99
N ALA A 195 -28.75 23.05 29.70
CA ALA A 195 -27.61 23.82 29.24
C ALA A 195 -27.60 25.21 29.90
N PRO A 196 -26.45 25.71 30.39
CA PRO A 196 -26.36 27.08 30.89
C PRO A 196 -26.78 28.05 29.77
N PRO A 197 -27.44 29.17 30.11
CA PRO A 197 -27.91 30.12 29.11
C PRO A 197 -26.75 30.58 28.23
N ALA A 198 -26.90 30.42 26.91
CA ALA A 198 -25.84 30.71 25.96
C ALA A 198 -25.49 32.20 25.99
N VAL A 199 -24.25 32.51 26.40
CA VAL A 199 -23.67 33.83 26.19
C VAL A 199 -23.57 34.05 24.67
N PRO A 200 -24.00 35.19 24.11
CA PRO A 200 -23.94 35.41 22.67
C PRO A 200 -22.49 35.35 22.17
N ILE A 201 -22.12 34.26 21.50
CA ILE A 201 -20.86 34.18 20.77
C ILE A 201 -20.98 35.16 19.59
N PRO A 202 -20.07 36.15 19.44
CA PRO A 202 -20.12 37.05 18.30
C PRO A 202 -20.05 36.25 17.01
N ALA A 203 -20.94 36.57 16.06
CA ALA A 203 -21.06 35.83 14.82
C ALA A 203 -19.70 35.77 14.09
N PRO A 204 -19.28 34.60 13.58
CA PRO A 204 -18.07 34.51 12.77
C PRO A 204 -18.22 35.44 11.55
N PRO A 205 -17.13 36.10 11.11
CA PRO A 205 -17.19 36.95 9.93
C PRO A 205 -17.69 36.15 8.71
N PRO A 206 -18.42 36.79 7.76
CA PRO A 206 -18.94 36.10 6.59
C PRO A 206 -17.84 35.32 5.88
N ALA A 207 -18.05 34.01 5.71
CA ALA A 207 -17.13 33.18 4.95
C ALA A 207 -16.98 33.76 3.55
N ALA A 208 -15.75 33.96 3.10
CA ALA A 208 -15.49 34.40 1.73
C ALA A 208 -16.17 33.42 0.75
N PRO A 209 -16.78 33.91 -0.34
CA PRO A 209 -17.50 33.06 -1.27
C PRO A 209 -16.57 31.96 -1.79
N ALA A 210 -17.05 30.72 -1.71
CA ALA A 210 -16.29 29.57 -2.17
C ALA A 210 -15.87 29.79 -3.64
N PRO A 211 -14.63 29.46 -4.03
CA PRO A 211 -14.22 29.57 -5.42
C PRO A 211 -15.17 28.75 -6.29
N ALA A 212 -15.64 29.36 -7.38
CA ALA A 212 -16.57 28.70 -8.30
C ALA A 212 -15.99 27.35 -8.75
N PRO A 213 -16.83 26.30 -8.95
CA PRO A 213 -16.35 25.00 -9.41
C PRO A 213 -15.50 25.19 -10.67
N ALA A 214 -14.26 24.70 -10.62
CA ALA A 214 -13.42 24.67 -11.80
C ALA A 214 -14.16 23.89 -12.88
N VAL A 215 -14.44 24.54 -14.02
CA VAL A 215 -15.05 23.90 -15.18
C VAL A 215 -14.21 22.67 -15.50
N PRO A 216 -14.79 21.46 -15.57
CA PRO A 216 -14.04 20.26 -15.89
C PRO A 216 -13.23 20.49 -17.16
N ALA A 217 -11.92 20.24 -17.09
CA ALA A 217 -11.09 20.30 -18.29
C ALA A 217 -11.72 19.39 -19.37
N PRO A 218 -11.83 19.84 -20.63
CA PRO A 218 -12.43 19.04 -21.68
C PRO A 218 -11.72 17.69 -21.72
N ALA A 219 -12.52 16.61 -21.75
CA ALA A 219 -11.99 15.26 -21.71
C ALA A 219 -10.91 15.10 -22.79
N PRO A 220 -9.73 14.54 -22.47
CA PRO A 220 -8.68 14.34 -23.46
C PRO A 220 -9.27 13.56 -24.63
N ALA A 221 -9.00 14.04 -25.85
CA ALA A 221 -9.51 13.41 -27.06
C ALA A 221 -9.20 11.91 -27.04
N PRO A 222 -10.17 11.04 -27.40
CA PRO A 222 -9.97 9.60 -27.33
C PRO A 222 -8.70 9.23 -28.10
N ALA A 223 -7.81 8.50 -27.44
CA ALA A 223 -6.59 8.01 -28.06
C ALA A 223 -6.96 7.28 -29.37
N PRO A 224 -6.20 7.48 -30.47
CA PRO A 224 -6.50 6.82 -31.72
C PRO A 224 -6.63 5.32 -31.48
N ALA A 225 -7.73 4.74 -31.98
CA ALA A 225 -8.03 3.34 -31.76
C ALA A 225 -6.80 2.49 -32.12
N PRO A 226 -6.42 1.50 -31.26
CA PRO A 226 -5.28 0.67 -31.55
C PRO A 226 -5.48 0.05 -32.94
N ALA A 227 -4.49 0.22 -33.82
CA ALA A 227 -4.50 -0.40 -35.13
C ALA A 227 -4.81 -1.90 -34.97
N PRO A 228 -5.62 -2.50 -35.85
CA PRO A 228 -6.03 -3.90 -35.72
C PRO A 228 -4.78 -4.75 -35.51
N ALA A 229 -4.75 -5.48 -34.41
CA ALA A 229 -3.61 -6.31 -34.06
C ALA A 229 -3.34 -7.27 -35.23
N VAL A 230 -2.21 -7.08 -35.91
CA VAL A 230 -1.70 -8.07 -36.84
C VAL A 230 -1.65 -9.39 -36.07
N PRO A 231 -2.33 -10.46 -36.55
CA PRO A 231 -2.43 -11.68 -35.79
C PRO A 231 -1.02 -12.16 -35.48
N ALA A 232 -0.71 -12.31 -34.20
CA ALA A 232 0.59 -12.78 -33.76
C ALA A 232 0.83 -14.15 -34.42
N MET A 233 1.73 -14.19 -35.39
CA MET A 233 2.16 -15.45 -35.99
C MET A 233 2.64 -16.34 -34.87
N SER A 234 1.89 -17.42 -34.62
CA SER A 234 2.26 -18.44 -33.65
C SER A 234 3.71 -18.86 -33.91
N SER A 235 4.49 -19.08 -32.86
CA SER A 235 5.92 -19.42 -32.98
C SER A 235 6.18 -20.70 -33.80
N ALA A 236 5.15 -21.52 -34.04
CA ALA A 236 5.16 -22.63 -34.99
C ALA A 236 5.29 -22.18 -36.46
N ASP A 237 4.67 -21.07 -36.86
CA ASP A 237 4.62 -20.58 -38.25
C ASP A 237 5.98 -19.98 -38.67
N ALA A 238 6.59 -19.19 -37.78
CA ALA A 238 7.93 -18.63 -37.97
C ALA A 238 9.00 -19.71 -38.17
N ALA A 239 8.89 -20.85 -37.47
CA ALA A 239 9.80 -21.98 -37.64
C ALA A 239 9.63 -22.68 -39.00
N LEU A 240 8.40 -22.79 -39.51
CA LEU A 240 8.10 -23.37 -40.82
C LEU A 240 8.67 -22.51 -41.96
N LEU A 241 8.52 -21.19 -41.86
CA LEU A 241 9.03 -20.22 -42.83
C LEU A 241 10.57 -20.22 -42.88
N ALA A 242 11.24 -20.32 -41.72
CA ALA A 242 12.69 -20.48 -41.64
C ALA A 242 13.20 -21.79 -42.30
N GLN A 243 12.48 -22.92 -42.13
CA GLN A 243 12.83 -24.17 -42.81
C GLN A 243 12.63 -24.12 -44.33
N LEU A 244 11.59 -23.42 -44.82
CA LEU A 244 11.32 -23.27 -46.24
C LEU A 244 12.38 -22.41 -46.96
N LEU A 245 12.83 -21.33 -46.31
CA LEU A 245 13.93 -20.49 -46.82
C LEU A 245 15.25 -21.28 -46.92
N ASN A 246 15.60 -22.04 -45.87
CA ASN A 246 16.81 -22.88 -45.88
C ASN A 246 16.78 -23.97 -46.97
N ARG A 247 15.60 -24.51 -47.31
CA ARG A 247 15.44 -25.47 -48.42
C ARG A 247 15.64 -24.85 -49.81
N ARG A 248 15.29 -23.58 -50.03
CA ARG A 248 15.55 -22.91 -51.32
C ARG A 248 17.05 -22.65 -51.53
N VAL A 249 17.75 -22.16 -50.51
CA VAL A 249 19.19 -21.84 -50.60
C VAL A 249 20.03 -23.10 -50.90
N ARG A 250 19.66 -24.28 -50.38
CA ARG A 250 20.35 -25.54 -50.73
C ARG A 250 20.08 -26.02 -52.15
N ARG A 251 18.90 -25.79 -52.74
CA ARG A 251 18.62 -26.20 -54.13
C ARG A 251 19.32 -25.32 -55.17
N GLY A 252 19.50 -24.03 -54.89
CA GLY A 252 20.22 -23.11 -55.79
C GLY A 252 21.75 -23.28 -55.79
N ARG A 253 22.29 -24.39 -55.25
CA ARG A 253 23.73 -24.65 -55.12
C ARG A 253 24.17 -26.03 -55.62
N GLN A 254 23.28 -26.72 -56.34
CA GLN A 254 23.52 -27.98 -57.06
C GLN A 254 22.97 -27.95 -58.50
N ALA A 255 22.81 -26.74 -59.05
CA ALA A 255 22.68 -26.42 -60.46
C ALA A 255 23.74 -25.35 -60.77
#